data_AF-A0A2H1KLM1-F1
#
_entry.id   AF-A0A2H1KLM1-F1
#
_cell.length_a   1.000
_cell.length_b   1.000
_cell.length_c   1.000
_cell.angle_alpha   90.00
_cell.angle_beta   90.00
_cell.angle_gamma   90.00
#
_symmetry.space_group_name_H-M   'P 1'
#
loop_
_entity.id
_entity.type
_entity.pdbx_description
1 polymer ?
#
loop_
_entity_poly.entity_id
_entity_poly.type
_entity_poly.pdbx_seq_one_letter_code
_entity_poly.pdbx_strand_id
1 'polypeptide(L)'
;MPLLSSSRRTLAALAAVLSLGLLSGCAEDAQPAIDTASTSSADPKPTREAPEPSEDTPSPSKSDDTDEESESGEGDEGHAGSAATGTASVMLDELTVKGRAPKTGYDGDLFKWRSDTDHNGCDTRNDVLRRDLTDITLKAGTHGCIVLAGTLADPYQGETYDFDRSANAVDIDHVVARSNAWQTGAFKFNEETLKEFGNDPLNLLAVSSSLNRQTCGYCIKCRNTSVI
;
A
#
# COMPACT_ATOMS: atom_id res chain seq x y z
N MET A 1 58.52 18.52 26.24
CA MET A 1 59.21 18.29 27.54
C MET A 1 58.19 17.69 28.50
N PRO A 2 58.49 16.55 29.14
CA PRO A 2 57.53 15.65 29.77
C PRO A 2 57.36 15.92 31.27
N LEU A 3 56.18 15.66 31.85
CA LEU A 3 55.95 15.35 33.27
C LEU A 3 54.66 14.50 33.34
N LEU A 4 54.71 13.17 33.33
CA LEU A 4 54.88 12.22 34.44
C LEU A 4 53.88 12.34 35.62
N SER A 5 53.30 11.18 35.96
CA SER A 5 52.91 10.73 37.33
C SER A 5 51.55 11.23 37.86
N SER A 6 50.70 10.47 38.56
CA SER A 6 50.62 9.05 38.96
C SER A 6 49.20 8.75 39.45
N SER A 7 48.84 7.47 39.36
CA SER A 7 47.59 6.82 39.78
C SER A 7 47.40 6.80 41.31
N ARG A 8 46.17 6.97 41.80
CA ARG A 8 45.70 6.30 43.03
C ARG A 8 44.25 5.84 42.88
N ARG A 9 44.09 4.51 42.84
CA ARG A 9 42.85 3.78 43.06
C ARG A 9 42.55 3.74 44.55
N THR A 10 41.31 4.02 44.94
CA THR A 10 40.76 3.61 46.24
C THR A 10 39.39 2.98 46.03
N LEU A 11 39.34 1.67 46.27
CA LEU A 11 38.16 0.85 46.50
C LEU A 11 37.82 0.84 48.00
N ALA A 12 36.58 0.41 48.30
CA ALA A 12 35.94 0.16 49.61
C ALA A 12 35.07 1.35 50.10
N ALA A 13 33.86 1.15 50.64
CA ALA A 13 33.26 -0.02 51.25
C ALA A 13 31.72 -0.04 51.12
N LEU A 14 31.15 -1.24 51.20
CA LEU A 14 29.73 -1.50 51.42
C LEU A 14 29.25 -0.92 52.76
N ALA A 15 28.08 -0.29 52.76
CA ALA A 15 27.24 -0.16 53.94
C ALA A 15 25.77 -0.32 53.51
N ALA A 16 25.21 -1.50 53.81
CA ALA A 16 23.77 -1.74 53.77
C ALA A 16 23.15 -1.10 55.02
N VAL A 17 22.16 -0.23 54.84
CA VAL A 17 21.28 0.21 55.93
C VAL A 17 19.84 -0.07 55.52
N LEU A 18 19.30 -1.10 56.14
CA LEU A 18 17.91 -1.50 56.13
C LEU A 18 17.13 -0.48 56.99
N SER A 19 16.19 0.26 56.42
CA SER A 19 15.25 1.10 57.18
C SER A 19 13.84 0.82 56.68
N LEU A 20 13.10 0.04 57.46
CA LEU A 20 11.66 -0.20 57.31
C LEU A 20 10.93 0.92 58.06
N GLY A 21 10.11 1.71 57.36
CA GLY A 21 9.29 2.76 57.94
C GLY A 21 7.97 2.91 57.19
N LEU A 22 6.92 2.30 57.74
CA LEU A 22 5.53 2.46 57.34
C LEU A 22 5.03 3.86 57.73
N LEU A 23 4.52 4.63 56.76
CA LEU A 23 3.44 5.59 56.99
C LEU A 23 2.47 5.56 55.83
N SER A 24 1.24 5.15 56.16
CA SER A 24 0.03 5.27 55.36
C SER A 24 -0.30 6.75 55.16
N GLY A 25 -0.51 7.14 53.91
CA GLY A 25 -1.01 8.45 53.53
C GLY A 25 -1.64 8.36 52.15
N CYS A 26 -2.96 8.24 52.12
CA CYS A 26 -3.76 8.34 50.89
C CYS A 26 -3.65 9.78 50.37
N ALA A 27 -2.89 9.98 49.30
CA ALA A 27 -3.03 11.14 48.44
C ALA A 27 -3.61 10.65 47.12
N GLU A 28 -4.85 11.07 46.86
CA GLU A 28 -5.55 10.96 45.60
C GLU A 28 -4.73 11.73 44.55
N ASP A 29 -3.88 11.03 43.82
CA ASP A 29 -3.12 11.60 42.71
C ASP A 29 -4.10 11.83 41.57
N ALA A 30 -4.50 13.09 41.42
CA ALA A 30 -5.27 13.57 40.28
C ALA A 30 -4.52 13.20 39.01
N GLN A 31 -5.00 12.19 38.30
CA GLN A 31 -4.53 11.87 36.95
C GLN A 31 -4.56 13.14 36.12
N PRO A 32 -3.44 13.55 35.48
CA PRO A 32 -3.54 14.53 34.43
C PRO A 32 -4.42 13.89 33.36
N ALA A 33 -5.56 14.53 33.09
CA ALA A 33 -6.28 14.32 31.86
C ALA A 33 -5.29 14.64 30.74
N ILE A 34 -4.62 13.62 30.24
CA ILE A 34 -4.13 13.61 28.88
C ILE A 34 -5.39 13.76 28.05
N ASP A 35 -5.67 15.01 27.68
CA ASP A 35 -6.49 15.37 26.55
C ASP A 35 -5.91 14.60 25.37
N THR A 36 -6.43 13.39 25.23
CA THR A 36 -6.35 12.64 24.00
C THR A 36 -7.29 13.42 23.11
N ALA A 37 -6.73 14.48 22.50
CA ALA A 37 -7.24 14.99 21.26
C ALA A 37 -7.12 13.81 20.29
N SER A 38 -8.11 12.92 20.36
CA SER A 38 -8.58 12.14 19.24
C SER A 38 -8.81 13.16 18.15
N THR A 39 -7.76 13.37 17.36
CA THR A 39 -7.92 13.89 16.02
C THR A 39 -8.69 12.78 15.33
N SER A 40 -10.00 12.85 15.49
CA SER A 40 -10.93 12.05 14.71
C SER A 40 -10.60 12.44 13.28
N SER A 41 -9.89 11.56 12.58
CA SER A 41 -9.90 11.55 11.13
C SER A 41 -11.35 11.27 10.75
N ALA A 42 -12.18 12.30 10.83
CA ALA A 42 -13.53 12.27 10.33
C ALA A 42 -13.42 11.84 8.87
N ASP A 43 -14.21 10.84 8.49
CA ASP A 43 -14.39 10.47 7.10
C ASP A 43 -14.59 11.76 6.29
N PRO A 44 -13.81 11.98 5.21
CA PRO A 44 -14.23 12.96 4.23
C PRO A 44 -15.63 12.52 3.83
N LYS A 45 -16.64 13.38 4.05
CA LYS A 45 -17.99 13.04 3.63
C LYS A 45 -17.94 12.87 2.09
N PRO A 46 -18.43 11.75 1.53
CA PRO A 46 -18.53 11.62 0.08
C PRO A 46 -19.25 12.85 -0.46
N THR A 47 -18.63 13.48 -1.45
CA THR A 47 -19.12 14.77 -1.98
C THR A 47 -20.37 14.53 -2.85
N ARG A 48 -20.53 13.31 -3.35
CA ARG A 48 -21.72 12.85 -4.07
C ARG A 48 -21.74 11.30 -4.06
N GLU A 49 -22.88 10.72 -3.65
CA GLU A 49 -23.21 9.31 -3.94
C GLU A 49 -23.26 9.16 -5.47
N ALA A 50 -22.53 8.18 -6.02
CA ALA A 50 -22.55 7.92 -7.45
C ALA A 50 -24.01 7.71 -7.93
N PRO A 51 -24.40 8.21 -9.11
CA PRO A 51 -25.73 7.94 -9.64
C PRO A 51 -25.92 6.43 -9.77
N GLU A 52 -27.03 5.90 -9.26
CA GLU A 52 -27.39 4.50 -9.40
C GLU A 52 -27.35 4.09 -10.88
N PRO A 53 -26.71 2.96 -11.24
CA PRO A 53 -26.65 2.53 -12.61
C PRO A 53 -28.07 2.21 -13.08
N SER A 54 -28.55 3.00 -14.04
CA SER A 54 -29.82 2.71 -14.72
C SER A 54 -29.63 1.44 -15.54
N GLU A 55 -30.35 0.39 -15.15
CA GLU A 55 -30.47 -0.85 -15.90
C GLU A 55 -31.17 -0.56 -17.24
N ASP A 56 -30.39 -0.40 -18.32
CA ASP A 56 -30.93 -0.51 -19.67
C ASP A 56 -30.12 -1.56 -20.43
N THR A 57 -30.72 -2.74 -20.53
CA THR A 57 -30.15 -3.92 -21.21
C THR A 57 -30.72 -3.97 -22.62
N PRO A 58 -29.88 -4.20 -23.65
CA PRO A 58 -30.33 -5.02 -24.77
C PRO A 58 -29.58 -6.35 -24.82
N SER A 59 -30.41 -7.40 -24.87
CA SER A 59 -30.10 -8.82 -25.07
C SER A 59 -29.29 -9.09 -26.35
N PRO A 60 -28.47 -10.16 -26.41
CA PRO A 60 -27.61 -10.45 -27.54
C PRO A 60 -28.37 -11.18 -28.66
N SER A 61 -28.22 -10.70 -29.90
CA SER A 61 -28.59 -11.46 -31.10
C SER A 61 -27.42 -12.34 -31.54
N LYS A 62 -27.67 -13.64 -31.60
CA LYS A 62 -26.87 -14.63 -32.33
C LYS A 62 -26.91 -14.35 -33.83
N SER A 63 -25.81 -14.57 -34.52
CA SER A 63 -25.80 -15.03 -35.92
C SER A 63 -24.51 -15.80 -36.20
N ASP A 64 -24.72 -16.91 -36.90
CA ASP A 64 -23.85 -18.00 -37.29
C ASP A 64 -22.70 -17.63 -38.25
N ASP A 65 -21.60 -18.38 -38.09
CA ASP A 65 -20.83 -19.15 -39.09
C ASP A 65 -20.25 -18.45 -40.34
N THR A 66 -18.93 -18.59 -40.53
CA THR A 66 -18.31 -19.12 -41.77
C THR A 66 -16.81 -19.34 -41.54
N ASP A 67 -16.39 -20.60 -41.68
CA ASP A 67 -15.01 -21.04 -41.85
C ASP A 67 -14.35 -20.41 -43.09
N GLU A 68 -13.13 -19.90 -42.96
CA GLU A 68 -12.15 -19.94 -44.05
C GLU A 68 -10.76 -20.29 -43.49
N GLU A 69 -10.33 -21.47 -43.93
CA GLU A 69 -8.98 -22.02 -43.84
C GLU A 69 -8.03 -21.22 -44.74
N SER A 70 -6.87 -20.83 -44.21
CA SER A 70 -5.73 -20.46 -45.05
C SER A 70 -4.44 -20.94 -44.41
N GLU A 71 -3.90 -22.01 -45.00
CA GLU A 71 -2.61 -22.59 -44.67
C GLU A 71 -1.43 -21.74 -45.16
N SER A 72 -0.37 -21.79 -44.35
CA SER A 72 1.06 -21.73 -44.70
C SER A 72 1.69 -20.37 -45.07
N GLY A 73 2.49 -19.90 -44.12
CA GLY A 73 3.65 -19.05 -44.36
C GLY A 73 4.71 -19.35 -43.30
N GLU A 74 5.66 -20.23 -43.63
CA GLU A 74 6.87 -20.45 -42.84
C GLU A 74 7.70 -19.16 -42.81
N GLY A 75 7.90 -18.63 -41.61
CA GLY A 75 8.77 -17.50 -41.31
C GLY A 75 9.15 -17.57 -39.83
N ASP A 76 10.25 -18.28 -39.56
CA ASP A 76 11.05 -18.18 -38.34
C ASP A 76 11.40 -16.71 -38.07
N GLU A 77 10.95 -16.16 -36.94
CA GLU A 77 11.70 -15.32 -35.97
C GLU A 77 10.76 -14.90 -34.82
N GLY A 78 11.26 -15.03 -33.57
CA GLY A 78 10.46 -15.10 -32.34
C GLY A 78 9.44 -13.98 -32.11
N HIS A 79 8.17 -14.37 -32.04
CA HIS A 79 7.08 -13.55 -31.52
C HIS A 79 6.52 -14.22 -30.26
N ALA A 80 6.44 -13.46 -29.17
CA ALA A 80 5.81 -13.87 -27.92
C ALA A 80 4.45 -14.51 -28.23
N GLY A 81 4.32 -15.79 -27.87
CA GLY A 81 3.14 -16.58 -28.19
C GLY A 81 1.88 -15.86 -27.75
N SER A 82 0.96 -15.69 -28.69
CA SER A 82 -0.43 -15.37 -28.42
C SER A 82 -0.93 -16.37 -27.37
N ALA A 83 -1.02 -15.92 -26.12
CA ALA A 83 -1.55 -16.74 -25.04
C ALA A 83 -3.00 -17.06 -25.38
N ALA A 84 -3.26 -18.30 -25.77
CA ALA A 84 -4.62 -18.77 -26.02
C ALA A 84 -5.48 -18.49 -24.78
N THR A 85 -6.61 -17.81 -24.99
CA THR A 85 -7.56 -17.41 -23.96
C THR A 85 -8.09 -18.66 -23.25
N GLY A 86 -7.47 -19.03 -22.13
CA GLY A 86 -7.82 -20.24 -21.36
C GLY A 86 -6.67 -20.91 -20.61
N THR A 87 -5.41 -20.63 -20.95
CA THR A 87 -4.26 -21.29 -20.29
C THR A 87 -3.96 -20.75 -18.89
N ALA A 88 -4.12 -19.44 -18.67
CA ALA A 88 -3.76 -18.81 -17.39
C ALA A 88 -4.57 -19.32 -16.19
N SER A 89 -5.89 -19.52 -16.35
CA SER A 89 -6.72 -20.03 -15.25
C SER A 89 -6.40 -21.48 -14.90
N VAL A 90 -6.13 -22.32 -15.91
CA VAL A 90 -5.71 -23.72 -15.69
C VAL A 90 -4.35 -23.76 -15.00
N MET A 91 -3.40 -22.92 -15.43
CA MET A 91 -2.09 -22.82 -14.78
C MET A 91 -2.18 -22.27 -13.35
N LEU A 92 -3.15 -21.39 -13.07
CA LEU A 92 -3.40 -20.89 -11.72
C LEU A 92 -3.92 -22.01 -10.80
N ASP A 93 -4.83 -22.85 -11.30
CA ASP A 93 -5.38 -23.99 -10.56
C ASP A 93 -4.32 -25.07 -10.23
N GLU A 94 -3.23 -25.11 -11.00
CA GLU A 94 -2.09 -26.02 -10.75
C GLU A 94 -1.14 -25.51 -9.66
N LEU A 95 -1.26 -24.25 -9.22
CA LEU A 95 -0.38 -23.70 -8.19
C LEU A 95 -0.66 -24.34 -6.82
N THR A 96 0.42 -24.80 -6.18
CA THR A 96 0.32 -25.30 -4.82
C THR A 96 0.19 -24.16 -3.82
N VAL A 97 -0.99 -24.04 -3.20
CA VAL A 97 -1.24 -23.11 -2.09
C VAL A 97 -0.41 -23.51 -0.88
N LYS A 98 0.39 -22.57 -0.36
CA LYS A 98 1.14 -22.74 0.90
C LYS A 98 0.60 -21.80 1.97
N GLY A 99 0.83 -22.17 3.23
CA GLY A 99 0.57 -21.27 4.36
C GLY A 99 1.49 -20.03 4.33
N ARG A 100 1.12 -18.99 5.07
CA ARG A 100 1.91 -17.75 5.16
C ARG A 100 3.24 -17.96 5.88
N ALA A 101 4.30 -17.41 5.30
CA ALA A 101 5.60 -17.30 5.96
C ALA A 101 5.58 -16.23 7.07
N PRO A 102 6.50 -16.27 8.04
CA PRO A 102 6.65 -15.21 9.03
C PRO A 102 7.07 -13.87 8.38
N LYS A 103 6.70 -12.74 9.00
CA LYS A 103 7.14 -11.38 8.58
C LYS A 103 8.59 -11.04 8.98
N THR A 104 9.41 -12.05 9.27
CA THR A 104 10.78 -11.80 9.72
C THR A 104 11.57 -11.11 8.61
N GLY A 105 12.29 -10.05 8.95
CA GLY A 105 13.06 -9.25 8.00
C GLY A 105 12.23 -8.37 7.07
N TYR A 106 10.89 -8.30 7.25
CA TYR A 106 10.07 -7.38 6.46
C TYR A 106 10.39 -5.93 6.83
N ASP A 107 10.77 -5.17 5.82
CA ASP A 107 10.89 -3.72 5.85
C ASP A 107 10.17 -3.16 4.62
N GLY A 108 9.23 -2.24 4.85
CA GLY A 108 8.45 -1.62 3.78
C GLY A 108 9.31 -0.75 2.85
N ASP A 109 10.44 -0.23 3.34
CA ASP A 109 11.33 0.65 2.58
C ASP A 109 12.11 -0.10 1.50
N LEU A 110 12.18 -1.44 1.58
CA LEU A 110 12.76 -2.29 0.54
C LEU A 110 12.00 -2.18 -0.79
N PHE A 111 10.72 -1.84 -0.76
CA PHE A 111 9.87 -1.69 -1.94
C PHE A 111 10.03 -0.32 -2.63
N LYS A 112 10.87 0.58 -2.09
CA LYS A 112 11.19 1.89 -2.68
C LYS A 112 9.95 2.66 -3.17
N TRP A 113 8.94 2.74 -2.32
CA TRP A 113 7.67 3.38 -2.65
C TRP A 113 7.88 4.83 -3.11
N ARG A 114 7.15 5.25 -4.17
CA ARG A 114 7.28 6.54 -4.86
C ARG A 114 8.56 6.68 -5.66
N SER A 115 9.08 5.58 -6.20
CA SER A 115 10.15 5.67 -7.19
C SER A 115 9.60 6.22 -8.51
N ASP A 116 10.47 6.77 -9.35
CA ASP A 116 10.17 7.01 -10.76
C ASP A 116 10.68 5.79 -11.55
N THR A 117 9.83 4.77 -11.68
CA THR A 117 10.19 3.48 -12.32
C THR A 117 10.02 3.50 -13.82
N ASP A 118 9.19 4.39 -14.37
CA ASP A 118 9.00 4.55 -15.82
C ASP A 118 9.88 5.67 -16.41
N HIS A 119 10.63 6.38 -15.56
CA HIS A 119 11.56 7.44 -15.92
C HIS A 119 10.90 8.62 -16.62
N ASN A 120 9.65 8.90 -16.28
CA ASN A 120 8.89 10.01 -16.84
C ASN A 120 9.10 11.35 -16.09
N GLY A 121 9.82 11.33 -14.96
CA GLY A 121 10.13 12.49 -14.12
C GLY A 121 9.12 12.74 -12.99
N CYS A 122 8.07 11.91 -12.88
CA CYS A 122 7.07 11.93 -11.83
C CYS A 122 7.29 10.74 -10.87
N ASP A 123 6.84 10.88 -9.63
CA ASP A 123 6.81 9.72 -8.74
C ASP A 123 5.53 8.90 -8.95
N THR A 124 5.60 7.59 -8.68
CA THR A 124 4.47 6.68 -8.88
C THR A 124 3.18 7.14 -8.23
N ARG A 125 3.23 7.84 -7.08
CA ARG A 125 1.99 8.35 -6.47
C ARG A 125 1.31 9.32 -7.42
N ASN A 126 2.05 10.28 -7.96
CA ASN A 126 1.44 11.25 -8.86
C ASN A 126 1.03 10.62 -10.19
N ASP A 127 1.72 9.58 -10.67
CA ASP A 127 1.26 8.83 -11.84
C ASP A 127 -0.11 8.18 -11.60
N VAL A 128 -0.27 7.52 -10.45
CA VAL A 128 -1.55 6.91 -10.07
C VAL A 128 -2.64 7.97 -9.86
N LEU A 129 -2.34 9.09 -9.20
CA LEU A 129 -3.31 10.19 -9.04
C LEU A 129 -3.73 10.78 -10.39
N ARG A 130 -2.81 10.90 -11.36
CA ARG A 130 -3.14 11.39 -12.71
C ARG A 130 -3.98 10.41 -13.50
N ARG A 131 -3.78 9.11 -13.28
CA ARG A 131 -4.53 8.03 -13.94
C ARG A 131 -5.95 7.92 -13.38
N ASP A 132 -6.09 7.97 -12.05
CA ASP A 132 -7.31 7.58 -11.35
C ASP A 132 -8.25 8.75 -11.02
N LEU A 133 -7.73 9.98 -10.99
CA LEU A 133 -8.56 11.16 -10.72
C LEU A 133 -9.05 11.80 -12.02
N THR A 134 -10.26 12.35 -11.98
CA THR A 134 -10.79 13.25 -13.00
C THR A 134 -10.68 14.70 -12.55
N ASP A 135 -10.92 15.65 -13.47
CA ASP A 135 -10.95 17.10 -13.19
C ASP A 135 -9.72 17.62 -12.43
N ILE A 136 -8.55 17.08 -12.77
CA ILE A 136 -7.32 17.31 -12.02
C ILE A 136 -6.78 18.74 -12.16
N THR A 137 -6.26 19.27 -11.06
CA THR A 137 -5.46 20.49 -11.04
C THR A 137 -3.99 20.12 -10.83
N LEU A 138 -3.12 20.60 -11.71
CA LEU A 138 -1.68 20.34 -11.66
C LEU A 138 -0.92 21.55 -11.14
N LYS A 139 0.18 21.30 -10.42
CA LYS A 139 1.10 22.35 -9.99
C LYS A 139 1.89 22.87 -11.18
N ALA A 140 1.83 24.18 -11.41
CA ALA A 140 2.66 24.82 -12.43
C ALA A 140 4.16 24.64 -12.13
N GLY A 141 4.97 24.52 -13.18
CA GLY A 141 6.43 24.38 -13.07
C GLY A 141 6.92 22.99 -12.65
N THR A 142 6.05 21.97 -12.62
CA THR A 142 6.45 20.59 -12.28
C THR A 142 6.37 19.63 -13.46
N HIS A 143 6.39 20.15 -14.70
CA HIS A 143 6.24 19.35 -15.93
C HIS A 143 5.00 18.45 -15.95
N GLY A 144 3.92 18.88 -15.27
CA GLY A 144 2.69 18.12 -15.17
C GLY A 144 2.67 17.02 -14.09
N CYS A 145 3.74 16.83 -13.31
CA CYS A 145 3.78 15.75 -12.32
C CYS A 145 2.87 15.98 -11.11
N ILE A 146 2.97 17.11 -10.41
CA ILE A 146 2.34 17.23 -9.10
C ILE A 146 0.83 17.50 -9.24
N VAL A 147 0.00 16.53 -8.83
CA VAL A 147 -1.45 16.70 -8.69
C VAL A 147 -1.76 17.41 -7.38
N LEU A 148 -2.53 18.50 -7.46
CA LEU A 148 -2.95 19.34 -6.33
C LEU A 148 -4.39 19.05 -5.91
N ALA A 149 -5.28 18.83 -6.88
CA ALA A 149 -6.68 18.51 -6.65
C ALA A 149 -7.25 17.65 -7.78
N GLY A 150 -8.41 17.06 -7.57
CA GLY A 150 -9.17 16.29 -8.56
C GLY A 150 -10.36 15.59 -7.90
N THR A 151 -11.05 14.76 -8.68
CA THR A 151 -12.21 14.00 -8.22
C THR A 151 -11.89 12.52 -8.30
N LEU A 152 -12.05 11.80 -7.18
CA LEU A 152 -11.88 10.35 -7.09
C LEU A 152 -13.25 9.68 -7.15
N ALA A 153 -13.44 8.77 -8.10
CA ALA A 153 -14.46 7.73 -7.99
C ALA A 153 -13.84 6.51 -7.29
N ASP A 154 -14.16 6.30 -6.00
CA ASP A 154 -13.52 5.27 -5.19
C ASP A 154 -13.97 3.87 -5.65
N PRO A 155 -13.04 3.00 -6.11
CA PRO A 155 -13.38 1.70 -6.66
C PRO A 155 -13.86 0.68 -5.62
N TYR A 156 -13.63 0.92 -4.32
CA TYR A 156 -14.01 0.03 -3.23
C TYR A 156 -15.34 0.40 -2.59
N GLN A 157 -15.67 1.70 -2.53
CA GLN A 157 -16.92 2.16 -1.93
C GLN A 157 -18.00 2.52 -2.97
N GLY A 158 -17.61 2.76 -4.22
CA GLY A 158 -18.54 3.25 -5.25
C GLY A 158 -19.00 4.69 -5.01
N GLU A 159 -18.29 5.44 -4.16
CA GLU A 159 -18.59 6.83 -3.80
C GLU A 159 -17.59 7.79 -4.43
N THR A 160 -17.96 9.07 -4.54
CA THR A 160 -17.08 10.11 -5.08
C THR A 160 -16.52 11.03 -3.99
N TYR A 161 -15.23 11.30 -4.08
CA TYR A 161 -14.46 12.11 -3.13
C TYR A 161 -13.68 13.21 -3.84
N ASP A 162 -13.72 14.42 -3.29
CA ASP A 162 -12.82 15.48 -3.71
C ASP A 162 -11.42 15.22 -3.14
N PHE A 163 -10.43 15.10 -4.03
CA PHE A 163 -9.03 15.11 -3.66
C PHE A 163 -8.55 16.56 -3.53
N ASP A 164 -8.03 16.90 -2.35
CA ASP A 164 -7.16 18.04 -2.14
C ASP A 164 -5.88 17.57 -1.46
N ARG A 165 -4.72 18.02 -1.99
CA ARG A 165 -3.41 17.58 -1.52
C ARG A 165 -3.12 17.96 -0.07
N SER A 166 -3.73 19.02 0.46
CA SER A 166 -3.54 19.43 1.86
C SER A 166 -4.39 18.62 2.84
N ALA A 167 -5.57 18.16 2.40
CA ALA A 167 -6.49 17.38 3.22
C ALA A 167 -6.07 15.90 3.38
N ASN A 168 -5.25 15.37 2.47
CA ASN A 168 -4.82 13.97 2.45
C ASN A 168 -5.98 12.95 2.47
N ALA A 169 -7.13 13.32 1.90
CA ALA A 169 -8.34 12.50 1.87
C ALA A 169 -8.22 11.26 0.97
N VAL A 170 -7.23 11.21 0.08
CA VAL A 170 -6.95 10.11 -0.85
C VAL A 170 -5.56 9.52 -0.59
N ASP A 171 -5.52 8.20 -0.46
CA ASP A 171 -4.29 7.41 -0.42
C ASP A 171 -4.11 6.61 -1.72
N ILE A 172 -2.89 6.11 -1.95
CA ILE A 172 -2.65 5.10 -2.97
C ILE A 172 -2.48 3.76 -2.26
N ASP A 173 -3.35 2.83 -2.61
CA ASP A 173 -3.42 1.52 -2.01
C ASP A 173 -2.77 0.46 -2.89
N HIS A 174 -2.00 -0.43 -2.26
CA HIS A 174 -1.44 -1.61 -2.91
C HIS A 174 -2.45 -2.74 -2.86
N VAL A 175 -3.14 -3.06 -3.96
CA VAL A 175 -4.20 -4.11 -4.02
C VAL A 175 -3.72 -5.40 -3.34
N VAL A 176 -2.54 -5.88 -3.74
CA VAL A 176 -1.74 -6.85 -3.00
C VAL A 176 -0.77 -6.09 -2.09
N ALA A 177 -1.06 -6.10 -0.79
CA ALA A 177 -0.23 -5.42 0.20
C ALA A 177 1.23 -5.90 0.17
N ARG A 178 2.19 -4.96 0.26
CA ARG A 178 3.64 -5.26 0.35
C ARG A 178 3.98 -6.28 1.44
N SER A 179 3.34 -6.16 2.62
CA SER A 179 3.50 -7.12 3.71
C SER A 179 2.95 -8.51 3.37
N ASN A 180 1.86 -8.59 2.60
CA ASN A 180 1.31 -9.88 2.20
C ASN A 180 2.24 -10.55 1.18
N ALA A 181 2.67 -9.79 0.15
CA ALA A 181 3.64 -10.24 -0.84
C ALA A 181 4.91 -10.80 -0.18
N TRP A 182 5.43 -10.11 0.85
CA TRP A 182 6.57 -10.61 1.62
C TRP A 182 6.30 -12.01 2.22
N GLN A 183 5.16 -12.19 2.89
CA GLN A 183 4.81 -13.46 3.53
C GLN A 183 4.44 -14.57 2.55
N THR A 184 4.13 -14.24 1.29
CA THR A 184 3.76 -15.21 0.26
C THR A 184 4.87 -15.49 -0.75
N GLY A 185 6.03 -14.83 -0.66
CA GLY A 185 7.22 -15.22 -1.44
C GLY A 185 8.18 -14.10 -1.81
N ALA A 186 7.75 -12.83 -1.73
CA ALA A 186 8.56 -11.69 -2.16
C ALA A 186 9.81 -11.48 -1.29
N PHE A 187 9.90 -12.11 -0.11
CA PHE A 187 11.15 -12.11 0.68
C PHE A 187 12.36 -12.72 -0.06
N LYS A 188 12.13 -13.46 -1.15
CA LYS A 188 13.18 -14.04 -2.01
C LYS A 188 13.54 -13.14 -3.19
N PHE A 189 12.78 -12.08 -3.43
CA PHE A 189 13.04 -11.17 -4.55
C PHE A 189 14.29 -10.34 -4.27
N ASN A 190 14.97 -9.96 -5.35
CA ASN A 190 16.03 -8.96 -5.26
C ASN A 190 15.41 -7.56 -5.09
N GLU A 191 16.26 -6.57 -4.80
CA GLU A 191 15.81 -5.20 -4.52
C GLU A 191 15.10 -4.54 -5.70
N GLU A 192 15.53 -4.79 -6.93
CA GLU A 192 14.90 -4.18 -8.11
C GLU A 192 13.48 -4.73 -8.33
N THR A 193 13.30 -6.05 -8.21
CA THR A 193 11.97 -6.66 -8.30
C THR A 193 11.04 -6.20 -7.16
N LEU A 194 11.57 -5.97 -5.96
CA LEU A 194 10.79 -5.38 -4.86
C LEU A 194 10.39 -3.93 -5.16
N LYS A 195 11.28 -3.16 -5.76
CA LYS A 195 11.01 -1.79 -6.23
C LYS A 195 9.95 -1.78 -7.33
N GLU A 196 10.06 -2.66 -8.33
CA GLU A 196 9.05 -2.83 -9.38
C GLU A 196 7.69 -3.19 -8.77
N PHE A 197 7.62 -4.23 -7.92
CA PHE A 197 6.37 -4.61 -7.25
C PHE A 197 5.76 -3.47 -6.42
N GLY A 198 6.62 -2.71 -5.74
CA GLY A 198 6.21 -1.57 -4.92
C GLY A 198 5.60 -0.41 -5.72
N ASN A 199 5.90 -0.32 -7.02
CA ASN A 199 5.53 0.81 -7.88
C ASN A 199 4.74 0.38 -9.14
N ASP A 200 4.38 -0.90 -9.26
CA ASP A 200 3.61 -1.44 -10.39
C ASP A 200 2.22 -0.79 -10.48
N PRO A 201 1.89 -0.06 -11.56
CA PRO A 201 0.58 0.56 -11.74
C PRO A 201 -0.58 -0.42 -11.63
N LEU A 202 -0.42 -1.69 -12.01
CA LEU A 202 -1.48 -2.70 -11.92
C LEU A 202 -1.82 -3.09 -10.47
N ASN A 203 -0.88 -2.89 -9.55
CA ASN A 203 -1.06 -3.17 -8.13
C ASN A 203 -1.44 -1.93 -7.31
N LEU A 204 -1.66 -0.77 -7.95
CA LEU A 204 -1.90 0.50 -7.26
C LEU A 204 -3.23 1.10 -7.66
N LEU A 205 -3.99 1.60 -6.67
CA LEU A 205 -5.24 2.33 -6.89
C LEU A 205 -5.34 3.54 -5.97
N ALA A 206 -5.84 4.67 -6.49
CA ALA A 206 -6.28 5.76 -5.63
C ALA A 206 -7.58 5.37 -4.90
N VAL A 207 -7.61 5.56 -3.58
CA VAL A 207 -8.76 5.20 -2.73
C VAL A 207 -8.95 6.23 -1.62
N SER A 208 -10.13 6.25 -1.02
CA SER A 208 -10.39 7.01 0.20
C SER A 208 -9.40 6.62 1.30
N SER A 209 -8.74 7.63 1.88
CA SER A 209 -7.76 7.46 2.94
C SER A 209 -8.38 6.87 4.20
N SER A 210 -9.65 7.14 4.48
CA SER A 210 -10.34 6.58 5.64
C SER A 210 -10.48 5.07 5.49
N LEU A 211 -10.90 4.58 4.31
CA LEU A 211 -10.99 3.16 4.02
C LEU A 211 -9.62 2.49 4.08
N ASN A 212 -8.61 3.07 3.42
CA ASN A 212 -7.27 2.50 3.40
C ASN A 212 -6.69 2.35 4.83
N ARG A 213 -6.81 3.41 5.65
CA ARG A 213 -6.30 3.40 7.03
C ARG A 213 -7.11 2.49 7.95
N GLN A 214 -8.43 2.38 7.76
CA GLN A 214 -9.27 1.40 8.45
C GLN A 214 -8.85 -0.03 8.12
N THR A 215 -8.51 -0.31 6.86
CA THR A 215 -8.09 -1.65 6.42
C THR A 215 -6.67 -2.00 6.88
N CYS A 216 -5.80 -0.99 7.02
CA CYS A 216 -4.48 -1.12 7.65
C CYS A 216 -4.54 -1.28 9.18
N GLY A 217 -5.49 -0.63 9.86
CA GLY A 217 -5.69 -0.74 11.32
C GLY A 217 -6.53 -1.95 11.75
N TYR A 218 -7.52 -2.32 10.94
CA TYR A 218 -8.38 -3.47 11.11
C TYR A 218 -8.09 -4.49 10.01
N CYS A 219 -6.91 -5.09 10.06
CA CYS A 219 -6.72 -6.51 9.87
C CYS A 219 -7.36 -7.22 8.65
N ILE A 220 -7.91 -6.59 7.61
CA ILE A 220 -8.55 -7.29 6.49
C ILE A 220 -7.49 -7.66 5.44
N LYS A 221 -6.54 -6.76 5.16
CA LYS A 221 -5.32 -7.11 4.41
C LYS A 221 -4.36 -8.05 5.18
N CYS A 222 -4.56 -8.22 6.48
CA CYS A 222 -3.81 -9.16 7.30
C CYS A 222 -4.59 -10.44 7.68
N ARG A 223 -5.92 -10.48 7.61
CA ARG A 223 -6.74 -11.64 7.97
C ARG A 223 -7.17 -12.39 6.72
N ASN A 224 -6.58 -13.57 6.60
CA ASN A 224 -7.30 -14.81 6.38
C ASN A 224 -8.20 -14.92 5.14
N THR A 225 -7.68 -14.51 3.99
CA THR A 225 -7.95 -15.23 2.76
C THR A 225 -6.64 -15.79 2.27
N SER A 226 -6.58 -17.13 2.22
CA SER A 226 -5.66 -17.83 1.33
C SER A 226 -5.92 -17.28 -0.06
N VAL A 227 -5.01 -16.44 -0.55
CA VAL A 227 -5.01 -16.08 -1.96
C VAL A 227 -4.31 -17.23 -2.66
N ILE A 228 -5.10 -17.87 -3.51
CA ILE A 228 -4.81 -18.79 -4.62
C ILE A 228 -3.32 -18.92 -4.94
#